data_AF-A0A2V9CLZ9-F1
#
_entry.id   AF-A0A2V9CLZ9-F1
#
_cell.length_a   1.000
_cell.length_b   1.000
_cell.length_c   1.000
_cell.angle_alpha   90.00
_cell.angle_beta   90.00
_cell.angle_gamma   90.00
#
_symmetry.space_group_name_H-M   'P 1'
#
loop_
_entity.id
_entity.type
_entity.pdbx_description
1 polymer ?
#
loop_
_entity_poly.entity_id
_entity_poly.type
_entity_poly.pdbx_seq_one_letter_code
_entity_poly.pdbx_strand_id
1 'polypeptide(L)' 'MSKTMSVRMDRENYDFLHEITKEEGGDLSKAVRDMVTRGRILLAVERYKKGEASLSRAAELAGFRSDS' A
#
# COMPACT_ATOMS: atom_id res chain seq x y z
N MET A 1 1.78 -4.49 -18.20
CA MET A 1 2.35 -5.80 -17.77
C MET A 1 2.18 -5.95 -16.27
N SER A 2 1.57 -7.04 -15.80
CA SER A 2 1.59 -7.40 -14.38
C SER A 2 2.90 -8.12 -14.03
N LYS A 3 3.33 -8.01 -12.77
CA LYS A 3 4.46 -8.75 -12.21
C LYS A 3 3.95 -9.56 -11.02
N THR A 4 4.38 -10.82 -10.91
CA THR A 4 4.05 -11.68 -9.77
C THR A 4 5.18 -11.60 -8.75
N MET A 5 4.82 -11.48 -7.48
CA MET A 5 5.75 -11.47 -6.35
C MET A 5 5.31 -12.52 -5.34
N SER A 6 6.25 -13.29 -4.81
CA SER A 6 6.02 -14.23 -3.71
C SER A 6 6.71 -13.70 -2.46
N VAL A 7 5.98 -13.60 -1.36
CA VAL A 7 6.46 -13.06 -0.08
C VAL A 7 6.11 -14.06 1.01
N ARG A 8 7.09 -14.40 1.85
CA ARG A 8 6.83 -15.16 3.09
C ARG A 8 6.29 -14.21 4.14
N MET A 9 5.26 -14.63 4.86
CA MET A 9 4.56 -13.84 5.86
C MET A 9 4.31 -14.70 7.09
N ASP A 10 4.34 -14.08 8.26
CA ASP A 10 3.89 -14.74 9.47
C ASP A 10 2.38 -14.98 9.45
N ARG A 11 1.92 -15.81 10.38
CA ARG A 11 0.52 -16.20 10.46
C ARG A 11 -0.40 -15.02 10.82
N GLU A 12 0.04 -14.13 11.70
CA GLU A 12 -0.77 -13.02 12.19
C GLU A 12 -1.13 -12.06 11.05
N ASN A 13 -0.14 -11.66 10.25
CA ASN A 13 -0.35 -10.81 9.09
C ASN A 13 -1.17 -11.50 7.99
N TYR A 14 -1.00 -12.82 7.81
CA TYR A 14 -1.81 -13.59 6.87
C TYR A 14 -3.28 -13.62 7.29
N ASP A 15 -3.54 -13.93 8.58
CA ASP A 15 -4.88 -14.00 9.14
C ASP A 15 -5.57 -12.63 9.08
N PHE A 16 -4.84 -11.54 9.38
CA PHE A 16 -5.32 -10.16 9.22
C PHE A 16 -5.77 -9.86 7.78
N LEU A 17 -4.94 -10.18 6.78
CA LEU A 17 -5.31 -9.98 5.37
C LEU A 17 -6.51 -10.82 4.98
N HIS A 18 -6.62 -12.04 5.52
CA HIS A 18 -7.73 -12.93 5.26
C HIS A 18 -9.05 -12.39 5.85
N GLU A 19 -9.05 -11.81 7.05
CA GLU A 19 -10.27 -11.21 7.61
C GLU A 19 -10.76 -10.01 6.78
N ILE A 20 -9.87 -9.16 6.28
CA ILE A 20 -10.23 -8.06 5.35
C ILE A 20 -10.99 -8.60 4.13
N THR A 21 -10.57 -9.75 3.59
CA THR A 21 -11.25 -10.32 2.40
C THR A 21 -12.69 -10.73 2.66
N LYS A 22 -13.00 -11.20 3.89
CA LYS A 22 -14.36 -11.61 4.28
C LYS A 22 -15.30 -10.42 4.38
N GLU A 23 -14.81 -9.30 4.91
CA GLU A 23 -15.59 -8.07 5.07
C GLU A 23 -15.91 -7.42 3.72
N GLU A 24 -14.98 -7.43 2.77
CA GLU A 24 -15.12 -6.76 1.48
C GLU A 24 -15.63 -7.66 0.33
N GLY A 25 -15.87 -8.95 0.59
CA GLY A 25 -16.30 -9.94 -0.42
C GLY A 25 -15.30 -10.13 -1.56
N GLY A 26 -13.99 -9.93 -1.29
CA GLY A 26 -12.92 -9.94 -2.27
C GLY A 26 -11.99 -11.17 -2.16
N ASP A 27 -10.98 -11.24 -3.04
CA ASP A 27 -9.89 -12.22 -2.92
C ASP A 27 -8.68 -11.64 -2.17
N LEU A 28 -7.81 -12.54 -1.67
CA LEU A 28 -6.60 -12.18 -0.94
C LEU A 28 -5.66 -11.26 -1.76
N SER A 29 -5.60 -11.45 -3.07
CA SER A 29 -4.74 -10.63 -3.92
C SER A 29 -5.25 -9.19 -4.01
N LYS A 30 -6.57 -8.97 -3.97
CA LYS A 30 -7.19 -7.65 -3.91
C LYS A 30 -6.85 -6.97 -2.58
N ALA A 31 -7.00 -7.67 -1.46
CA ALA A 31 -6.64 -7.14 -0.14
C ALA A 31 -5.16 -6.73 -0.07
N VAL A 32 -4.26 -7.58 -0.57
CA VAL A 32 -2.81 -7.26 -0.63
C VAL A 32 -2.55 -6.02 -1.48
N ARG A 33 -3.16 -5.90 -2.67
CA ARG A 33 -2.99 -4.72 -3.53
C ARG A 33 -3.51 -3.44 -2.88
N ASP A 34 -4.63 -3.51 -2.18
CA ASP A 34 -5.19 -2.36 -1.45
C ASP A 34 -4.25 -1.92 -0.32
N MET A 35 -3.74 -2.87 0.47
CA MET A 35 -2.77 -2.59 1.53
C MET A 35 -1.47 -1.97 1.01
N VAL A 36 -0.95 -2.44 -0.13
CA VAL A 36 0.21 -1.81 -0.78
C VAL A 36 -0.10 -0.37 -1.16
N THR A 37 -1.30 -0.10 -1.68
CA THR A 37 -1.72 1.25 -2.08
C THR A 37 -1.80 2.19 -0.88
N ARG A 38 -2.46 1.75 0.21
CA ARG A 38 -2.55 2.52 1.46
C ARG A 38 -1.18 2.72 2.12
N GLY A 39 -0.33 1.70 2.09
CA GLY A 39 1.04 1.77 2.62
C GLY A 39 1.89 2.83 1.92
N ARG A 40 1.73 3.02 0.61
CA ARG A 40 2.39 4.12 -0.13
C ARG A 40 1.98 5.49 0.37
N ILE A 41 0.68 5.69 0.62
CA ILE A 41 0.13 6.95 1.14
C ILE A 41 0.67 7.21 2.56
N LEU A 42 0.62 6.20 3.44
CA LEU A 42 1.13 6.34 4.81
C LEU A 42 2.62 6.70 4.81
N LEU A 43 3.44 5.98 4.04
CA LEU A 43 4.87 6.27 3.89
C LEU A 43 5.13 7.70 3.40
N ALA A 44 4.36 8.17 2.42
CA ALA A 44 4.48 9.53 1.90
C ALA A 44 4.17 10.58 2.98
N VAL A 45 3.08 10.39 3.73
CA VAL A 45 2.67 11.29 4.82
C VAL A 45 3.72 11.34 5.92
N GLU A 46 4.26 10.19 6.33
CA GLU A 46 5.31 10.12 7.35
C GLU A 46 6.57 10.87 6.94
N ARG A 47 7.05 10.66 5.72
CA ARG A 47 8.25 11.35 5.21
C ARG A 47 8.05 12.85 5.10
N TYR A 48 6.88 13.29 4.65
CA TYR A 48 6.55 14.71 4.62
C TYR A 48 6.55 15.33 6.02
N LYS A 49 5.87 14.70 6.99
CA LYS A 49 5.81 15.18 8.37
C LYS A 49 7.17 15.27 9.06
N LYS A 50 8.10 14.38 8.70
CA LYS A 50 9.48 14.40 9.20
C LYS A 50 10.40 15.39 8.48
N GLY A 51 9.93 16.07 7.43
CA GLY A 51 10.75 16.94 6.60
C GLY A 51 11.70 16.19 5.66
N GLU A 52 11.55 14.87 5.52
CA GLU A 52 12.38 14.01 4.66
C GLU A 52 11.95 14.06 3.19
N ALA A 53 10.76 14.61 2.91
CA ALA A 53 10.23 14.81 1.56
C ALA A 53 9.49 16.14 1.47
N SER A 54 9.65 16.84 0.34
CA SER A 54 8.75 17.95 -0.02
C SER A 54 7.34 17.43 -0.29
N LEU A 55 6.34 18.33 -0.29
CA LEU A 55 4.96 17.96 -0.59
C LEU A 55 4.84 17.29 -1.97
N SER A 56 5.48 17.86 -3.00
CA SER A 56 5.49 17.28 -4.35
C SER A 56 6.12 15.89 -4.36
N ARG A 57 7.23 15.69 -3.64
CA ARG A 57 7.88 14.38 -3.55
C ARG A 57 7.03 13.36 -2.78
N ALA A 58 6.32 13.78 -1.74
CA ALA A 58 5.38 12.93 -1.03
C ALA A 58 4.19 12.53 -1.91
N ALA A 59 3.65 13.46 -2.71
CA ALA A 59 2.59 13.16 -3.69
C ALA A 59 3.03 12.08 -4.69
N GLU A 60 4.24 12.18 -5.24
CA GLU A 60 4.81 11.16 -6.12
C GLU A 60 4.93 9.78 -5.44
N LEU A 61 5.41 9.75 -4.18
CA LEU A 61 5.53 8.51 -3.40
C LEU A 61 4.17 7.86 -3.13
N ALA A 62 3.14 8.66 -2.90
CA ALA A 62 1.77 8.21 -2.74
C ALA A 62 1.13 7.76 -4.07
N GLY A 63 1.82 7.94 -5.21
CA GLY A 63 1.33 7.57 -6.54
C GLY A 63 0.50 8.65 -7.23
N PHE A 64 0.44 9.86 -6.68
CA PHE A 64 -0.14 11.02 -7.35
C PHE A 64 0.93 11.62 -8.27
N ARG A 65 0.88 11.29 -9.55
CA ARG A 65 1.63 12.02 -10.57
C ARG A 65 0.78 13.17 -11.07
N SER A 66 1.36 14.37 -11.10
CA SER A 66 0.88 15.43 -12.00
C SER A 66 1.41 15.06 -13.37
N ASP A 67 0.61 14.35 -14.17
CA ASP A 67 0.87 14.30 -15.60
C ASP A 67 0.47 15.69 -16.14
N SER A 68 1.46 16.57 -16.24
CA SER A 68 1.41 17.82 -17.01
C SER A 68 1.93 17.57 -18.41
#